data_AF-A0A2V6MXF8-F1
#
_entry.id   AF-A0A2V6MXF8-F1
#
_cell.length_a   1.000
_cell.length_b   1.000
_cell.length_c   1.000
_cell.angle_alpha   90.00
_cell.angle_beta   90.00
_cell.angle_gamma   90.00
#
_symmetry.space_group_name_H-M   'P 1'
#
loop_
_entity.id
_entity.type
_entity.pdbx_description
1 polymer ?
#
loop_
_entity_poly.entity_id
_entity_poly.type
_entity_poly.pdbx_seq_one_letter_code
_entity_poly.pdbx_strand_id
1 'polypeptide(L)'
;MFLQIATEFASLGSVIRPSRPIRLAAEDKLEALRRIDKGRPWSSLDDQLYCTICKRVISGRQIEVVGGTNGLRALHLRCSTPGCPSTPADWILPVKSDIVREIDILFRDNGA
;
A
#
# COMPACT_ATOMS: atom_id res chain seq x y z
N MET A 1 -22.75 -3.11 39.71
CA MET A 1 -22.72 -1.93 38.83
C MET A 1 -21.24 -1.60 38.61
N PHE A 2 -20.64 -2.20 37.58
CA PHE A 2 -19.20 -2.11 37.30
C PHE A 2 -18.90 -0.94 36.35
N LEU A 3 -17.77 -0.28 36.61
CA LEU A 3 -17.32 0.96 36.02
C LEU A 3 -17.22 0.93 34.48
N GLN A 4 -17.64 2.04 33.86
CA GLN A 4 -17.39 2.40 32.47
C GLN A 4 -15.91 2.72 32.27
N ILE A 5 -15.17 1.86 31.58
CA ILE A 5 -13.89 2.22 30.94
C ILE A 5 -13.86 1.57 29.56
N ALA A 6 -14.27 2.34 28.56
CA ALA A 6 -14.02 2.17 27.12
C ALA A 6 -14.83 3.33 26.50
N THR A 7 -14.27 4.34 25.85
CA THR A 7 -13.25 4.34 24.82
C THR A 7 -12.84 5.80 24.58
N GLU A 8 -11.70 6.23 25.10
CA GLU A 8 -11.06 7.48 24.68
C GLU A 8 -9.69 7.18 24.10
N PHE A 9 -9.66 6.65 22.88
CA PHE A 9 -8.43 6.57 22.07
C PHE A 9 -8.60 7.23 20.69
N ALA A 10 -9.64 8.04 20.49
CA ALA A 10 -9.93 8.67 19.20
C ALA A 10 -9.16 9.99 18.94
N SER A 11 -8.19 10.37 19.77
CA SER A 11 -7.53 11.69 19.66
C SER A 11 -6.02 11.67 19.41
N LEU A 12 -5.43 10.52 19.10
CA LEU A 12 -4.06 10.47 18.53
C LEU A 12 -4.09 10.32 17.00
N GLY A 13 -5.03 11.01 16.35
CA GLY A 13 -4.94 11.37 14.93
C GLY A 13 -3.83 12.39 14.75
N SER A 14 -2.58 11.94 14.94
CA SER A 14 -1.38 12.72 14.69
C SER A 14 -1.53 13.38 13.32
N VAL A 15 -1.37 14.70 13.28
CA VAL A 15 -1.32 15.52 12.07
C VAL A 15 -0.02 15.19 11.33
N ILE A 16 0.15 13.93 10.93
CA ILE A 16 1.22 13.52 10.04
C ILE A 16 0.72 13.90 8.66
N ARG A 17 1.11 15.10 8.21
CA ARG A 17 0.97 15.45 6.79
C ARG A 17 1.58 14.29 6.00
N PRO A 18 0.83 13.63 5.11
CA PRO A 18 1.36 12.53 4.32
C PRO A 18 2.59 13.07 3.59
N SER A 19 3.74 12.42 3.82
CA SER A 19 4.96 12.81 3.13
C SER A 19 4.73 12.73 1.61
N ARG A 20 5.28 13.71 0.89
CA ARG A 20 5.11 13.79 -0.56
C ARG A 20 5.87 12.64 -1.23
N PRO A 21 5.31 12.04 -2.30
CA PRO A 21 6.03 11.06 -3.10
C PRO A 21 7.34 11.64 -3.64
N ILE A 22 8.41 10.87 -3.51
CA ILE A 22 9.71 11.18 -4.10
C ILE A 22 9.68 10.73 -5.56
N ARG A 23 10.14 11.61 -6.47
CA ARG A 23 10.37 11.25 -7.86
C ARG A 23 11.75 10.61 -7.97
N LEU A 24 11.77 9.31 -8.27
CA LEU A 24 12.98 8.54 -8.51
C LEU A 24 13.07 8.16 -9.99
N ALA A 25 14.28 7.99 -10.50
CA ALA A 25 14.51 7.30 -11.77
C ALA A 25 13.99 5.85 -11.70
N ALA A 26 13.74 5.22 -12.85
CA ALA A 26 13.06 3.93 -12.89
C ALA A 26 13.87 2.82 -12.19
N GLU A 27 15.17 2.81 -12.43
CA GLU A 27 16.17 1.93 -11.84
C GLU A 27 16.26 2.13 -10.32
N ASP A 28 16.38 3.37 -9.86
CA ASP A 28 16.42 3.71 -8.43
C ASP A 28 15.12 3.33 -7.72
N LYS A 29 13.98 3.50 -8.41
CA LYS A 29 12.68 3.11 -7.89
C LYS A 29 12.58 1.60 -7.73
N LEU A 30 13.01 0.84 -8.74
CA LEU A 30 13.00 -0.61 -8.68
C LEU A 30 13.90 -1.12 -7.54
N GLU A 31 15.06 -0.52 -7.35
CA GLU A 31 15.96 -0.85 -6.25
C GLU A 31 15.34 -0.51 -4.88
N ALA A 32 14.67 0.64 -4.77
CA ALA A 32 13.94 1.00 -3.56
C ALA A 32 12.81 -0.01 -3.23
N LEU A 33 12.06 -0.48 -4.23
CA LEU A 33 11.04 -1.52 -4.04
C LEU A 33 11.67 -2.81 -3.50
N ARG A 34 12.74 -3.30 -4.14
CA ARG A 34 13.48 -4.51 -3.70
C ARG A 34 14.00 -4.40 -2.28
N ARG A 35 14.54 -3.22 -1.91
CA ARG A 35 15.14 -2.99 -0.60
C ARG A 35 14.09 -2.89 0.52
N ILE A 36 12.94 -2.28 0.26
CA ILE A 36 11.92 -2.00 1.27
C ILE A 36 10.94 -3.18 1.39
N ASP A 37 10.48 -3.74 0.27
CA ASP A 37 9.53 -4.86 0.22
C ASP A 37 10.25 -6.19 -0.03
N LYS A 38 11.14 -6.56 0.90
CA LYS A 38 12.06 -7.71 0.77
C LYS A 38 11.37 -9.07 0.63
N GLY A 39 10.10 -9.17 1.01
CA GLY A 39 9.33 -10.41 0.94
C GLY A 39 8.88 -10.78 -0.48
N ARG A 40 9.12 -9.92 -1.47
CA ARG A 40 8.63 -10.09 -2.84
C ARG A 40 9.74 -9.95 -3.88
N PRO A 41 9.75 -10.82 -4.90
CA PRO A 41 10.71 -10.73 -5.99
C PRO A 41 10.27 -9.67 -7.01
N TRP A 42 10.63 -8.41 -6.76
CA TRP A 42 10.45 -7.31 -7.72
C TRP A 42 11.40 -7.48 -8.92
N SER A 43 10.89 -8.05 -10.00
CA SER A 43 11.59 -8.26 -11.26
C SER A 43 11.57 -7.00 -12.12
N SER A 44 10.44 -6.29 -12.11
CA SER A 44 10.23 -5.07 -12.91
C SER A 44 9.29 -4.09 -12.21
N LEU A 45 9.24 -2.84 -12.69
CA LEU A 45 8.21 -1.88 -12.23
C LEU A 45 6.79 -2.22 -12.75
N ASP A 46 6.68 -3.12 -13.72
CA ASP A 46 5.41 -3.58 -14.27
C ASP A 46 4.79 -4.71 -13.43
N ASP A 47 5.54 -5.25 -12.46
CA ASP A 47 5.02 -6.24 -11.52
C ASP A 47 3.84 -5.64 -10.74
N GLN A 48 2.78 -6.42 -10.66
CA GLN A 48 1.49 -5.99 -10.10
C GLN A 48 1.23 -6.63 -8.74
N LEU A 49 0.55 -5.87 -7.89
CA LEU A 49 0.08 -6.28 -6.57
C LEU A 49 -1.38 -5.88 -6.41
N TYR A 50 -2.13 -6.69 -5.68
CA TYR A 50 -3.48 -6.34 -5.23
C TYR A 50 -3.41 -5.72 -3.83
N CYS A 51 -3.89 -4.48 -3.71
CA CYS A 51 -4.03 -3.83 -2.42
C CYS A 51 -5.31 -4.29 -1.73
N THR A 52 -5.19 -4.97 -0.59
CA THR A 52 -6.35 -5.52 0.12
C THR A 52 -7.20 -4.46 0.81
N ILE A 53 -6.68 -3.25 1.01
CA ILE A 53 -7.39 -2.12 1.62
C ILE A 53 -8.31 -1.42 0.61
N CYS A 54 -7.75 -0.89 -0.48
CA CYS A 54 -8.53 -0.19 -1.50
C CYS A 54 -9.07 -1.10 -2.61
N LYS A 55 -8.77 -2.41 -2.57
CA LYS A 55 -9.22 -3.43 -3.52
C LYS A 55 -8.78 -3.14 -4.96
N ARG A 56 -7.65 -2.46 -5.18
CA ARG A 56 -7.14 -2.14 -6.53
C ARG A 56 -5.85 -2.88 -6.83
N VAL A 57 -5.68 -3.24 -8.09
CA VAL A 57 -4.39 -3.68 -8.61
C VAL A 57 -3.53 -2.45 -8.84
N ILE A 58 -2.31 -2.47 -8.31
CA ILE A 58 -1.29 -1.44 -8.44
C ILE A 58 0.00 -2.04 -8.98
N SER A 59 0.75 -1.31 -9.80
CA SER A 59 2.08 -1.73 -10.25
C SER A 59 3.20 -1.04 -9.47
N GLY A 60 4.42 -1.57 -9.58
CA GLY A 60 5.63 -0.90 -9.10
C GLY A 60 5.77 0.55 -9.61
N ARG A 61 5.32 0.84 -10.84
CA ARG A 61 5.26 2.21 -11.38
C ARG A 61 4.34 3.12 -10.59
N GLN A 62 3.21 2.61 -10.12
CA GLN A 62 2.21 3.38 -9.40
C GLN A 62 2.58 3.56 -7.92
N ILE A 63 3.10 2.52 -7.26
CA ILE A 63 3.50 2.55 -5.84
C ILE A 63 4.37 3.78 -5.55
N GLU A 64 4.02 4.49 -4.49
CA GLU A 64 4.70 5.71 -4.09
C GLU A 64 5.83 5.39 -3.11
N VAL A 65 7.01 5.94 -3.39
CA VAL A 65 8.12 5.96 -2.42
C VAL A 65 8.04 7.29 -1.67
N VAL A 66 7.97 7.22 -0.36
CA VAL A 66 7.72 8.37 0.52
C VAL A 66 8.68 8.35 1.71
N GLY A 67 8.81 9.48 2.42
CA GLY A 67 9.75 9.66 3.53
C GLY A 67 11.04 10.37 3.11
N GLY A 68 12.15 10.12 3.81
CA GLY A 68 13.46 10.65 3.45
C GLY A 68 13.71 12.15 3.69
N THR A 69 12.69 12.93 4.07
CA THR A 69 12.88 14.36 4.35
C THR A 69 13.78 14.51 5.59
N ASN A 70 14.95 15.10 5.38
CA ASN A 70 15.94 15.52 6.39
C ASN A 70 16.72 14.36 7.06
N GLY A 71 16.82 13.19 6.44
CA GLY A 71 17.65 12.08 6.94
C GLY A 71 17.13 11.37 8.21
N LEU A 72 16.07 11.88 8.84
CA LEU A 72 15.52 11.36 10.09
C LEU A 72 14.44 10.28 9.90
N ARG A 73 13.86 10.17 8.70
CA ARG A 73 12.77 9.23 8.41
C ARG A 73 13.15 8.28 7.29
N ALA A 74 13.11 6.98 7.59
CA ALA A 74 13.34 5.94 6.60
C ALA A 74 12.36 6.03 5.43
N LEU A 75 12.84 5.61 4.25
CA LEU A 75 11.97 5.43 3.09
C LEU A 75 10.95 4.33 3.38
N HIS A 76 9.73 4.54 2.91
CA HIS A 76 8.66 3.55 2.98
C HIS A 76 7.82 3.61 1.69
N LEU A 77 7.05 2.55 1.46
CA LEU A 77 6.19 2.42 0.30
C LEU A 77 4.73 2.68 0.70
N ARG A 78 3.98 3.33 -0.19
CA ARG A 78 2.55 3.62 -0.02
C ARG A 78 1.76 3.29 -1.29
N CYS A 79 0.52 2.86 -1.11
CA CYS A 79 -0.43 2.75 -2.21
C CYS A 79 -0.68 4.13 -2.85
N SER A 80 -0.71 4.21 -4.18
CA SER A 80 -0.94 5.47 -4.90
C SER A 80 -2.39 5.93 -4.90
N THR A 81 -3.32 5.11 -4.42
CA THR A 81 -4.74 5.46 -4.34
C THR A 81 -4.92 6.57 -3.30
N PRO A 82 -5.51 7.73 -3.65
CA PRO A 82 -5.73 8.82 -2.70
C PRO A 82 -6.47 8.35 -1.45
N GLY A 83 -5.92 8.66 -0.28
CA GLY A 83 -6.50 8.31 1.01
C GLY A 83 -6.32 6.84 1.43
N CYS A 84 -5.68 5.99 0.63
CA CYS A 84 -5.42 4.61 1.03
C CYS A 84 -4.22 4.55 2.00
N PRO A 85 -4.39 4.06 3.25
CA PRO A 85 -3.31 3.96 4.23
C PRO A 85 -2.40 2.74 4.00
N SER A 86 -2.62 2.00 2.91
CA SER A 86 -2.02 0.69 2.68
C SER A 86 -0.50 0.74 2.52
N THR A 87 0.14 -0.23 3.15
CA THR A 87 1.59 -0.48 3.18
C THR A 87 1.90 -1.83 2.52
N PRO A 88 3.18 -2.21 2.33
CA PRO A 88 3.54 -3.51 1.76
C PRO A 88 2.90 -4.71 2.46
N ALA A 89 2.60 -4.65 3.76
CA ALA A 89 1.95 -5.74 4.49
C ALA A 89 0.53 -6.04 3.97
N ASP A 90 -0.14 -5.06 3.36
CA ASP A 90 -1.50 -5.17 2.87
C ASP A 90 -1.57 -5.56 1.38
N TRP A 91 -0.43 -5.88 0.78
CA TRP A 91 -0.34 -6.22 -0.64
C TRP A 91 -0.16 -7.71 -0.83
N ILE A 92 -0.90 -8.28 -1.78
CA ILE A 92 -0.80 -9.69 -2.16
C ILE A 92 -0.55 -9.80 -3.65
N LEU A 93 0.05 -10.91 -4.09
CA LEU A 93 0.19 -11.19 -5.51
C LEU A 93 -1.21 -11.34 -6.13
N PRO A 94 -1.50 -10.67 -7.26
CA PRO A 94 -2.78 -10.84 -7.93
C PRO A 94 -2.87 -12.27 -8.42
N VAL A 95 -4.01 -12.91 -8.15
CA VAL A 95 -4.24 -14.29 -8.58
C VAL A 95 -4.28 -14.32 -10.11
N LYS A 96 -3.34 -15.02 -10.74
CA LYS A 96 -3.21 -15.15 -12.20
C LYS A 96 -4.08 -16.25 -12.81
N SER A 97 -5.04 -16.80 -12.08
CA SER A 97 -5.95 -17.80 -12.62
C SER A 97 -7.14 -17.09 -13.26
N ASP A 98 -7.36 -17.33 -14.55
CA ASP A 98 -8.48 -16.76 -15.32
C ASP A 98 -9.84 -17.10 -14.67
N ILE A 99 -9.91 -18.21 -13.93
CA ILE A 99 -11.10 -18.67 -13.19
C ILE A 99 -11.39 -17.81 -11.95
N VAL A 100 -10.36 -17.24 -11.31
CA VAL A 100 -10.52 -16.49 -10.04
C VAL A 100 -10.90 -15.03 -10.29
N ARG A 101 -10.56 -14.47 -11.46
CA ARG A 101 -10.92 -13.10 -11.84
C ARG A 101 -12.43 -12.89 -11.95
N GLU A 102 -13.14 -13.87 -12.50
CA GLU A 102 -14.60 -13.83 -12.64
C GLU A 102 -15.28 -13.78 -11.26
N ILE A 103 -14.73 -14.51 -10.29
CA ILE A 103 -15.24 -14.54 -8.92
C ILE A 103 -14.99 -13.22 -8.16
N ASP A 104 -13.81 -12.57 -8.28
CA ASP A 104 -13.54 -11.26 -7.62
C ASP A 104 -14.41 -10.13 -8.20
N ILE A 105 -14.71 -10.15 -9.51
CA ILE A 105 -15.63 -9.20 -10.13
C ILE A 105 -17.05 -9.41 -9.59
N LEU A 106 -17.52 -10.67 -9.56
CA LEU A 106 -18.85 -10.99 -9.05
C LEU A 106 -19.04 -10.59 -7.58
N PHE A 107 -18.04 -10.75 -6.71
CA PHE A 107 -18.16 -10.30 -5.32
C PHE A 107 -18.11 -8.78 -5.15
N ARG A 108 -17.46 -8.08 -6.08
CA ARG A 108 -17.36 -6.61 -6.05
C ARG A 108 -18.67 -5.93 -6.45
N ASP A 109 -19.44 -6.56 -7.34
CA ASP A 109 -20.72 -6.03 -7.82
C ASP A 109 -21.92 -6.39 -6.92
N ASN A 110 -21.80 -7.40 -6.06
CA ASN A 110 -22.86 -7.82 -5.13
C ASN A 110 -22.78 -7.14 -3.74
N GLY A 111 -21.90 -6.15 -3.57
CA GLY A 111 -21.73 -5.38 -2.33
C GLY A 111 -22.31 -3.96 -2.37
N ALA A 112 -23.31 -3.72 -3.23
CA ALA A 112 -24.04 -2.45 -3.33
C ALA A 112 -25.41 -2.53 -2.66
#